data_AF-A0A959T903-F1
#
_entry.id   AF-A0A959T903-F1
#
_cell.length_a   1.000
_cell.length_b   1.000
_cell.length_c   1.000
_cell.angle_alpha   90.00
_cell.angle_beta   90.00
_cell.angle_gamma   90.00
#
_symmetry.space_group_name_H-M   'P 1'
#
loop_
_entity.id
_entity.type
_entity.pdbx_description
1 polymer ?
#
loop_
_entity_poly.entity_id
_entity_poly.type
_entity_poly.pdbx_seq_one_letter_code
_entity_poly.pdbx_strand_id
1 'polypeptide(L)'
;MRTLATSLVVAALLCAGATSAQSKADKRPATRAATDTPERFMPQEGVSLDGTSCKSPMVDERDGTTLKLVSSAGGEGDYQVPEGKYGVMKGEYLRLDCSTGEVIGIVRKKQRK
;
A
#
# COMPACT_ATOMS: atom_id res chain seq x y z
N MET A 1 21.34 30.17 65.64
CA MET A 1 22.36 30.91 64.87
C MET A 1 22.28 30.48 63.41
N ARG A 2 22.11 31.43 62.49
CA ARG A 2 22.36 31.38 61.02
C ARG A 2 21.38 30.55 60.18
N THR A 3 20.80 30.97 59.04
CA THR A 3 20.72 32.25 58.29
C THR A 3 19.62 32.04 57.23
N LEU A 4 18.84 33.09 56.96
CA LEU A 4 18.01 33.25 55.74
C LEU A 4 18.91 33.33 54.50
N ALA A 5 18.44 32.83 53.33
CA ALA A 5 18.52 33.52 52.03
C ALA A 5 18.16 32.58 50.86
N THR A 6 17.06 32.94 50.18
CA THR A 6 16.89 33.06 48.72
C THR A 6 17.94 32.42 47.79
N SER A 7 17.47 31.60 46.84
CA SER A 7 17.84 31.79 45.43
C SER A 7 16.87 31.09 44.47
N LEU A 8 16.29 31.94 43.63
CA LEU A 8 15.47 31.68 42.45
C LEU A 8 16.37 31.17 41.32
N VAL A 9 16.10 30.01 40.71
CA VAL A 9 16.58 29.71 39.35
C VAL A 9 15.46 29.06 38.53
N VAL A 10 15.00 29.85 37.59
CA VAL A 10 14.11 29.51 36.47
C VAL A 10 14.88 28.65 35.47
N ALA A 11 14.28 27.54 35.02
CA ALA A 11 14.64 26.93 33.75
C ALA A 11 13.42 26.18 33.17
N ALA A 12 12.56 26.94 32.50
CA ALA A 12 11.55 26.40 31.60
C ALA A 12 12.26 25.86 30.35
N LEU A 13 12.55 24.56 30.32
CA LEU A 13 12.91 23.88 29.09
C LEU A 13 11.63 23.41 28.40
N LEU A 14 11.15 24.26 27.49
CA LEU A 14 10.23 23.86 26.42
C LEU A 14 10.95 22.85 25.53
N CYS A 15 10.82 21.55 25.84
CA CYS A 15 11.06 20.53 24.83
C CYS A 15 9.91 20.60 23.82
N ALA A 16 10.14 21.34 22.74
CA ALA A 16 9.35 21.30 21.53
C ALA A 16 9.25 19.83 21.08
N GLY A 17 8.08 19.23 21.28
CA GLY A 17 7.73 17.94 20.70
C GLY A 17 7.63 18.10 19.20
N ALA A 18 8.76 17.95 18.49
CA ALA A 18 8.74 17.66 17.07
C ALA A 18 8.28 16.21 16.92
N THR A 19 6.97 15.99 17.09
CA THR A 19 6.34 14.74 16.66
C THR A 19 6.39 14.74 15.15
N SER A 20 7.46 14.17 14.60
CA SER A 20 7.53 13.79 13.20
C SER A 20 6.39 12.80 12.95
N ALA A 21 5.26 13.33 12.48
CA ALA A 21 4.19 12.55 11.90
C ALA A 21 4.75 11.89 10.63
N GLN A 22 5.44 10.77 10.80
CA GLN A 22 5.67 9.85 9.71
C GLN A 22 4.29 9.37 9.28
N SER A 23 3.80 9.94 8.19
CA SER A 23 2.62 9.45 7.48
C SER A 23 2.89 8.00 7.11
N LYS A 24 2.47 7.07 7.99
CA LYS A 24 2.41 5.65 7.66
C LYS A 24 1.50 5.58 6.44
N ALA A 25 2.07 5.33 5.27
CA ALA A 25 1.30 5.04 4.08
C ALA A 25 0.30 3.96 4.49
N ASP A 26 -1.01 4.25 4.40
CA ASP A 26 -2.08 3.36 4.83
C ASP A 26 -2.01 2.03 4.06
N LYS A 27 -1.19 1.09 4.54
CA LYS A 27 -1.22 -0.31 4.11
C LYS A 27 -2.52 -0.91 4.65
N ARG A 28 -3.55 -0.83 3.81
CA ARG A 28 -4.86 -1.40 4.11
C ARG A 28 -4.78 -2.92 3.95
N PRO A 29 -5.23 -3.72 4.92
CA PRO A 29 -5.22 -5.17 4.77
C PRO A 29 -6.12 -5.60 3.60
N ALA A 30 -5.78 -6.73 2.98
CA ALA A 30 -6.68 -7.42 2.08
C ALA A 30 -7.97 -7.78 2.83
N THR A 31 -9.11 -7.50 2.20
CA THR A 31 -10.44 -7.69 2.81
C THR A 31 -11.02 -9.08 2.55
N ARG A 32 -10.57 -9.75 1.49
CA ARG A 32 -11.00 -11.09 1.09
C ARG A 32 -9.97 -11.76 0.17
N ALA A 33 -9.94 -13.09 0.15
CA ALA A 33 -9.19 -13.86 -0.83
C ALA A 33 -9.76 -13.69 -2.26
N ALA A 34 -8.88 -13.61 -3.24
CA ALA A 34 -9.27 -13.73 -4.65
C ALA A 34 -9.54 -15.21 -5.00
N THR A 35 -10.24 -15.44 -6.09
CA THR A 35 -10.59 -16.80 -6.57
C THR A 35 -10.14 -16.98 -8.01
N ASP A 36 -9.81 -18.19 -8.46
CA ASP A 36 -9.43 -18.47 -9.86
C ASP A 36 -8.29 -17.55 -10.38
N THR A 37 -7.30 -17.28 -9.53
CA THR A 37 -6.11 -16.52 -9.92
C THR A 37 -5.01 -17.46 -10.41
N PRO A 38 -4.13 -17.00 -11.32
CA PRO A 38 -2.87 -17.70 -11.57
C PRO A 38 -2.00 -17.65 -10.30
N GLU A 39 -0.90 -18.41 -10.28
CA GLU A 39 0.11 -18.31 -9.23
C GLU A 39 0.65 -16.88 -9.13
N ARG A 40 0.92 -16.25 -10.28
CA ARG A 40 1.34 -14.86 -10.41
C ARG A 40 0.88 -14.25 -11.73
N PHE A 41 0.72 -12.93 -11.73
CA PHE A 41 0.56 -12.16 -12.96
C PHE A 41 1.92 -11.69 -13.47
N MET A 42 2.07 -11.62 -14.79
CA MET A 42 3.30 -11.19 -15.44
C MET A 42 3.14 -9.77 -16.01
N PRO A 43 4.17 -8.94 -16.06
CA PRO A 43 4.10 -7.71 -16.83
C PRO A 43 3.84 -8.03 -18.30
N GLN A 44 3.27 -7.08 -19.03
CA GLN A 44 3.20 -7.18 -20.48
C GLN A 44 4.58 -7.43 -21.11
N GLU A 45 4.62 -8.18 -22.20
CA GLU A 45 5.84 -8.48 -22.95
C GLU A 45 6.70 -7.24 -23.19
N GLY A 46 8.02 -7.40 -23.03
CA GLY A 46 9.00 -6.32 -23.12
C GLY A 46 9.15 -5.48 -21.85
N VAL A 47 8.38 -5.75 -20.79
CA VAL A 47 8.51 -5.12 -19.48
C VAL A 47 9.04 -6.13 -18.46
N SER A 48 10.17 -5.83 -17.83
CA SER A 48 10.71 -6.66 -16.74
C SER A 48 10.27 -6.14 -15.37
N LEU A 49 9.93 -7.05 -14.45
CA LEU A 49 9.85 -6.72 -13.02
C LEU A 49 11.25 -6.32 -12.54
N ASP A 50 11.40 -5.12 -11.98
CA ASP A 50 12.67 -4.63 -11.44
C ASP A 50 12.69 -4.67 -9.90
N GLY A 51 11.65 -5.23 -9.29
CA GLY A 51 11.48 -5.30 -7.83
C GLY A 51 11.28 -3.94 -7.14
N THR A 52 11.31 -2.83 -7.87
CA THR A 52 11.25 -1.46 -7.32
C THR A 52 9.96 -0.74 -7.66
N SER A 53 9.26 -1.16 -8.72
CA SER A 53 8.03 -0.52 -9.18
C SER A 53 6.96 -1.52 -9.60
N CYS A 54 5.71 -1.21 -9.25
CA CYS A 54 4.54 -1.94 -9.74
C CYS A 54 4.39 -1.68 -11.24
N LYS A 55 4.38 -2.76 -12.03
CA LYS A 55 4.25 -2.66 -13.48
C LYS A 55 2.80 -2.55 -13.90
N SER A 56 2.57 -1.94 -15.07
CA SER A 56 1.24 -1.80 -15.65
C SER A 56 1.35 -1.76 -17.19
N PRO A 57 0.56 -2.56 -17.92
CA PRO A 57 -0.38 -3.55 -17.39
C PRO A 57 0.34 -4.81 -16.87
N MET A 58 -0.34 -5.52 -15.97
CA MET A 58 -0.04 -6.92 -15.63
C MET A 58 -0.99 -7.82 -16.42
N VAL A 59 -0.63 -9.08 -16.64
CA VAL A 59 -1.28 -10.01 -17.56
C VAL A 59 -1.44 -11.38 -16.90
N ASP A 60 -2.62 -11.99 -17.04
CA ASP A 60 -2.80 -13.43 -16.81
C ASP A 60 -2.38 -14.18 -18.07
N GLU A 61 -1.29 -14.94 -18.01
CA GLU A 61 -0.80 -15.69 -19.16
C GLU A 61 -1.70 -16.87 -19.55
N ARG A 62 -2.63 -17.28 -18.67
CA ARG A 62 -3.57 -18.37 -18.97
C ARG A 62 -4.59 -17.98 -20.04
N ASP A 63 -5.00 -16.71 -20.07
CA ASP A 63 -6.09 -16.24 -20.95
C ASP A 63 -5.89 -14.84 -21.57
N GLY A 64 -4.77 -14.17 -21.27
CA GLY A 64 -4.45 -12.84 -21.78
C GLY A 64 -5.17 -11.69 -21.08
N THR A 65 -5.87 -11.94 -19.96
CA THR A 65 -6.56 -10.88 -19.18
C THR A 65 -5.56 -9.83 -18.73
N THR A 66 -5.84 -8.56 -19.04
CA THR A 66 -4.99 -7.42 -18.65
C THR A 66 -5.52 -6.70 -17.40
N LEU A 67 -4.58 -6.32 -16.53
CA LEU A 67 -4.82 -5.65 -15.25
C LEU A 67 -4.15 -4.29 -15.28
N LYS A 68 -4.90 -3.24 -14.94
CA LYS A 68 -4.41 -1.86 -14.97
C LYS A 68 -4.13 -1.35 -13.57
N LEU A 69 -2.92 -0.87 -13.31
CA LEU A 69 -2.56 -0.30 -12.01
C LEU A 69 -3.39 0.97 -11.75
N VAL A 70 -3.94 1.08 -10.54
CA VAL A 70 -4.70 2.26 -10.07
C VAL A 70 -3.93 3.03 -9.01
N SER A 71 -3.31 2.32 -8.08
CA SER A 71 -2.45 2.93 -7.05
C SER A 71 -1.45 1.92 -6.55
N SER A 72 -0.28 2.39 -6.14
CA SER A 72 0.73 1.56 -5.47
C SER A 72 1.23 2.23 -4.19
N ALA A 73 1.57 1.42 -3.20
CA ALA A 73 2.21 1.86 -1.96
C ALA A 73 2.95 0.71 -1.30
N GLY A 74 4.19 0.97 -0.87
CA GLY A 74 4.96 0.03 -0.05
C GLY A 74 5.12 -1.37 -0.66
N GLY A 75 5.38 -1.47 -1.96
CA GLY A 75 5.58 -2.74 -2.67
C GLY A 75 4.28 -3.45 -3.08
N GLU A 76 3.12 -2.86 -2.83
CA GLU A 76 1.81 -3.41 -3.20
C GLU A 76 1.15 -2.53 -4.27
N GLY A 77 0.43 -3.15 -5.21
CA GLY A 77 -0.32 -2.47 -6.26
C GLY A 77 -1.79 -2.87 -6.24
N ASP A 78 -2.69 -1.89 -6.27
CA ASP A 78 -4.14 -2.06 -6.45
C ASP A 78 -4.45 -1.96 -7.94
N TYR A 79 -4.97 -3.05 -8.52
CA TYR A 79 -5.25 -3.17 -9.95
C TYR A 79 -6.75 -3.24 -10.23
N GLN A 80 -7.16 -2.53 -11.28
CA GLN A 80 -8.45 -2.73 -11.92
C GLN A 80 -8.36 -3.96 -12.82
N VAL A 81 -9.36 -4.84 -12.67
CA VAL A 81 -9.52 -6.06 -13.48
C VAL A 81 -10.86 -5.99 -14.24
N PRO A 82 -11.07 -6.78 -15.32
CA PRO A 82 -12.37 -6.90 -15.95
C PRO A 82 -13.44 -7.37 -14.96
N GLU A 83 -14.67 -6.88 -15.10
CA GLU A 83 -15.76 -7.25 -14.18
C GLU A 83 -16.00 -8.76 -14.19
N GLY A 84 -16.22 -9.35 -13.00
CA GLY A 84 -16.45 -10.78 -12.83
C GLY A 84 -15.18 -11.64 -12.76
N LYS A 85 -14.00 -11.09 -13.05
CA LYS A 85 -12.73 -11.83 -12.94
C LYS A 85 -12.22 -11.85 -11.50
N TYR A 86 -11.59 -12.97 -11.16
CA TYR A 86 -10.89 -13.19 -9.89
C TYR A 86 -11.73 -13.03 -8.62
N GLY A 87 -13.06 -13.07 -8.77
CA GLY A 87 -14.01 -12.75 -7.73
C GLY A 87 -14.10 -11.25 -7.39
N VAL A 88 -13.44 -10.34 -8.12
CA VAL A 88 -13.48 -8.89 -7.84
C VAL A 88 -14.85 -8.30 -8.20
N MET A 89 -15.44 -7.54 -7.27
CA MET A 89 -16.72 -6.87 -7.46
C MET A 89 -16.58 -5.37 -7.74
N LYS A 90 -17.70 -4.72 -8.11
CA LYS A 90 -17.78 -3.26 -8.21
C LYS A 90 -17.35 -2.62 -6.88
N GLY A 91 -16.47 -1.63 -6.95
CA GLY A 91 -15.93 -0.98 -5.75
C GLY A 91 -14.77 -1.74 -5.10
N GLU A 92 -14.19 -2.73 -5.78
CA GLU A 92 -13.00 -3.45 -5.34
C GLU A 92 -11.85 -3.36 -6.37
N TYR A 93 -10.65 -3.71 -5.92
CA TYR A 93 -9.44 -3.92 -6.72
C TYR A 93 -8.79 -5.25 -6.34
N LEU A 94 -8.07 -5.85 -7.28
CA LEU A 94 -7.16 -6.95 -6.98
C LEU A 94 -5.81 -6.37 -6.55
N ARG A 95 -5.29 -6.81 -5.41
CA ARG A 95 -3.99 -6.39 -4.91
C ARG A 95 -2.92 -7.42 -5.21
N LEU A 96 -1.83 -6.95 -5.80
CA LEU A 96 -0.66 -7.75 -6.10
C LEU A 96 0.56 -7.27 -5.30
N ASP A 97 1.45 -8.21 -4.99
CA ASP A 97 2.83 -7.91 -4.64
C ASP A 97 3.57 -7.45 -5.90
N CYS A 98 4.25 -6.31 -5.86
CA CYS A 98 4.85 -5.71 -7.05
C CYS A 98 6.21 -6.30 -7.43
N SER A 99 6.86 -7.03 -6.52
CA SER A 99 8.11 -7.72 -6.79
C SER A 99 7.88 -9.06 -7.47
N THR A 100 6.78 -9.73 -7.13
CA THR A 100 6.48 -11.09 -7.58
C THR A 100 5.27 -11.15 -8.54
N GLY A 101 4.35 -10.21 -8.48
CA GLY A 101 3.07 -10.32 -9.20
C GLY A 101 2.10 -11.34 -8.56
N GLU A 102 2.44 -11.88 -7.39
CA GLU A 102 1.56 -12.76 -6.61
C GLU A 102 0.35 -12.00 -6.07
N VAL A 103 -0.74 -12.73 -5.90
CA VAL A 103 -1.99 -12.16 -5.38
C VAL A 103 -1.95 -12.09 -3.87
N ILE A 104 -2.12 -10.87 -3.35
CA ILE A 104 -2.29 -10.63 -1.91
C ILE A 104 -3.77 -10.78 -1.54
N GLY A 105 -4.68 -10.32 -2.41
CA GLY A 105 -6.12 -10.47 -2.22
C GLY A 105 -6.93 -9.29 -2.76
N ILE A 106 -8.17 -9.16 -2.30
CA ILE A 106 -9.12 -8.15 -2.76
C ILE A 106 -9.24 -7.03 -1.74
N VAL A 107 -9.20 -5.78 -2.22
CA VAL A 107 -9.32 -4.57 -1.40
C VAL A 107 -10.43 -3.65 -1.90
N ARG A 108 -11.02 -2.86 -0.99
CA ARG A 108 -12.05 -1.86 -1.32
C ARG A 108 -11.42 -0.61 -1.94
N LYS A 109 -12.10 0.00 -2.91
CA LYS A 109 -11.75 1.34 -3.42
C LYS A 109 -11.82 2.35 -2.27
N LYS A 110 -10.83 3.27 -2.17
CA LYS A 110 -10.99 4.42 -1.25
C LYS A 110 -12.10 5.29 -1.82
N GLN A 111 -13.11 5.58 -1.00
CA GLN A 111 -14.06 6.66 -1.29
C GLN A 111 -13.24 7.95 -1.33
N ARG A 112 -13.14 8.60 -2.49
CA ARG A 112 -12.58 9.95 -2.54
C ARG A 112 -13.63 10.86 -1.90
N LYS A 113 -13.32 11.39 -0.71
CA LYS A 113 -14.10 12.46 -0.11
C LYS A 113 -13.89 13.75 -0.89
#